data_AF-A0ABD0QNP3-F1
#
_entry.id   AF-A0ABD0QNP3-F1
#
_cell.length_a   1.000
_cell.length_b   1.000
_cell.length_c   1.000
_cell.angle_alpha   90.00
_cell.angle_beta   90.00
_cell.angle_gamma   90.00
#
_symmetry.space_group_name_H-M   'P 1'
#
loop_
_entity.id
_entity.type
_entity.pdbx_description
1 polymer ?
#
loop_
_entity_poly.entity_id
_entity_poly.type
_entity_poly.pdbx_seq_one_letter_code
_entity_poly.pdbx_strand_id
1 'polypeptide(L)' 'QPLVQVASWCIGEYGDLLVSGQCEEEEPIQVTEDEVLDVLEGLLVSNLSTPVTRGYSLTAIMKLSTRFSGV' A
#
# COMPACT_ATOMS: atom_id res chain seq x y z
N GLN A 1 8.48 -9.03 9.86
CA GLN A 1 7.46 -9.80 9.12
C GLN A 1 7.71 -9.52 7.64
N PRO A 2 8.58 -10.29 6.97
CA PRO A 2 9.18 -9.86 5.71
C PRO A 2 8.17 -9.57 4.60
N LEU A 3 7.15 -10.42 4.43
CA LEU A 3 6.12 -10.27 3.39
C LEU A 3 5.42 -8.90 3.46
N VAL A 4 4.85 -8.56 4.62
CA VAL A 4 4.12 -7.30 4.81
C VAL A 4 5.02 -6.07 4.76
N GLN A 5 6.29 -6.19 5.13
CA GLN A 5 7.28 -5.11 5.05
C GLN A 5 7.62 -4.78 3.60
N VAL A 6 7.93 -5.82 2.79
CA VAL A 6 8.20 -5.67 1.36
C VAL A 6 6.95 -5.16 0.64
N ALA A 7 5.78 -5.76 0.89
CA ALA A 7 4.53 -5.34 0.29
C ALA A 7 4.21 -3.88 0.60
N SER A 8 4.29 -3.46 1.87
CA SER A 8 4.03 -2.05 2.25
C SER A 8 5.00 -1.09 1.55
N TRP A 9 6.28 -1.46 1.44
CA TRP A 9 7.25 -0.63 0.73
C TRP A 9 6.89 -0.48 -0.75
N CYS A 10 6.60 -1.58 -1.44
CA CYS A 10 6.23 -1.59 -2.85
C CYS A 10 4.92 -0.80 -3.09
N ILE A 11 3.91 -0.98 -2.24
CA ILE A 11 2.66 -0.21 -2.30
C ILE A 11 2.96 1.29 -2.17
N GLY A 12 3.81 1.69 -1.22
CA GLY A 12 4.20 3.09 -1.08
C GLY A 12 4.95 3.65 -2.29
N GLU A 13 5.80 2.85 -2.94
CA GLU A 13 6.58 3.30 -4.10
C GLU A 13 5.78 3.32 -5.41
N TYR A 14 4.87 2.36 -5.60
CA TYR A 14 4.22 2.05 -6.88
C TYR A 14 2.69 2.01 -6.79
N GLY A 15 2.10 2.63 -5.76
CA GLY A 15 0.65 2.57 -5.53
C GLY A 15 -0.19 3.20 -6.63
N ASP A 16 0.34 4.21 -7.33
CA ASP A 16 -0.27 4.79 -8.52
C ASP A 16 -0.40 3.77 -9.66
N LEU A 17 0.64 2.96 -9.90
CA LEU A 17 0.59 1.89 -10.88
C LEU A 17 -0.42 0.81 -10.49
N LEU A 18 -0.50 0.47 -9.20
CA LEU A 18 -1.48 -0.49 -8.68
C LEU A 18 -2.92 -0.01 -8.94
N VAL A 19 -3.24 1.24 -8.61
CA VAL A 19 -4.57 1.83 -8.78
C VAL A 19 -4.89 2.11 -10.25
N SER A 20 -3.89 2.36 -11.10
CA SER A 20 -4.08 2.58 -12.53
C SER A 20 -4.68 1.39 -13.27
N GLY A 21 -4.59 0.18 -12.69
CA GLY A 21 -5.04 -1.05 -13.33
C GLY A 21 -4.28 -1.36 -14.63
N GLN A 22 -3.05 -0.86 -14.78
CA GLN A 22 -2.21 -1.11 -15.95
C GLN A 22 -1.21 -2.22 -15.64
N CYS A 23 -1.54 -3.45 -16.04
CA CYS A 23 -0.64 -4.60 -15.99
C CYS A 23 -0.53 -5.22 -17.39
N GLU A 24 0.69 -5.36 -17.91
CA GLU A 24 0.92 -5.97 -19.22
C GLU A 24 1.04 -7.49 -19.15
N GLU A 25 1.49 -8.04 -18.01
CA GLU A 25 1.80 -9.46 -17.86
C GLU A 25 0.55 -10.29 -17.51
N GLU A 26 -0.40 -9.71 -16.77
CA GLU A 26 -1.59 -10.39 -16.27
C GLU A 26 -2.84 -9.50 -16.38
N GLU A 27 -4.03 -10.11 -16.28
CA GLU A 27 -5.29 -9.38 -16.26
C GLU A 27 -5.33 -8.48 -15.02
N PRO A 28 -5.42 -7.14 -15.19
CA PRO A 28 -5.32 -6.22 -14.07
C PRO A 28 -6.56 -6.29 -13.19
N ILE A 29 -6.33 -6.35 -11.88
CA ILE A 29 -7.38 -6.23 -10.88
C ILE A 29 -7.67 -4.73 -10.68
N GLN A 30 -8.95 -4.38 -10.62
CA GLN A 30 -9.36 -3.02 -10.25
C GLN A 30 -9.19 -2.84 -8.74
N VAL A 31 -8.35 -1.87 -8.37
CA VAL A 31 -8.04 -1.53 -6.97
C VAL A 31 -8.27 -0.04 -6.79
N THR A 32 -8.98 0.33 -5.73
CA THR A 32 -9.26 1.72 -5.37
C THR A 32 -8.23 2.25 -4.38
N GLU A 33 -8.07 3.59 -4.32
CA GLU A 33 -7.21 4.24 -3.32
C GLU A 33 -7.65 3.88 -1.88
N ASP A 34 -8.96 3.83 -1.63
CA ASP A 34 -9.53 3.49 -0.31
C ASP A 34 -9.18 2.07 0.13
N GLU A 35 -9.29 1.06 -0.77
CA GLU A 35 -8.92 -0.32 -0.45
C GLU A 35 -7.44 -0.46 -0.08
N VAL A 36 -6.57 0.33 -0.72
CA VAL A 36 -5.14 0.37 -0.38
C VAL A 36 -4.91 0.95 1.02
N LEU A 37 -5.60 2.06 1.32
CA LEU A 37 -5.52 2.70 2.62
C LEU A 37 -6.07 1.80 3.74
N ASP A 38 -7.21 1.15 3.54
CA ASP A 38 -7.81 0.21 4.49
C ASP A 38 -6.85 -0.91 4.90
N VAL A 39 -6.11 -1.47 3.94
CA VAL A 39 -5.11 -2.52 4.21
C VAL A 39 -3.95 -1.97 5.03
N LEU A 40 -3.41 -0.79 4.68
CA LEU A 40 -2.29 -0.19 5.39
C LEU A 40 -2.68 0.26 6.80
N GLU A 41 -3.87 0.83 6.99
CA GLU A 41 -4.43 1.18 8.29
C GLU A 41 -4.69 -0.07 9.14
N GLY A 42 -5.18 -1.15 8.53
CA GLY A 42 -5.29 -2.47 9.15
C GLY A 42 -3.96 -2.94 9.75
N LEU A 43 -2.84 -2.71 9.06
CA LEU A 43 -1.50 -3.03 9.58
C LEU A 43 -1.12 -2.16 10.78
N LEU A 44 -1.57 -0.90 10.84
CA LEU A 44 -1.31 -0.01 11.98
C LEU A 44 -2.05 -0.47 13.24
N VAL A 45 -3.32 -0.85 13.12
CA VAL A 45 -4.16 -1.24 14.26
C VAL A 45 -4.01 -2.70 14.66
N SER A 46 -3.48 -3.56 13.77
CA SER A 46 -3.30 -4.99 14.05
C SER A 46 -2.33 -5.25 15.19
N ASN A 47 -2.75 -6.04 16.18
CA ASN A 47 -1.90 -6.52 17.28
C ASN A 47 -0.79 -7.48 16.82
N LEU A 48 -0.90 -8.02 15.60
CA LEU A 48 0.12 -8.90 15.02
C LEU A 48 1.27 -8.13 14.39
N SER A 49 1.12 -6.82 14.13
CA SER A 49 2.14 -6.00 13.49
C SER A 49 3.26 -5.60 14.46
N THR A 50 4.51 -5.91 14.09
CA THR A 50 5.66 -5.39 14.83
C THR A 50 5.84 -3.89 14.61
N PRO A 51 6.53 -3.16 15.51
CA PRO A 51 6.78 -1.73 15.34
C PRO A 51 7.45 -1.37 14.01
N VAL A 52 8.39 -2.21 13.55
CA VAL A 52 9.05 -2.02 12.25
C VAL A 52 8.05 -2.13 11.12
N THR A 53 7.18 -3.15 11.11
CA THR A 53 6.13 -3.30 10.09
C THR A 53 5.20 -2.08 10.07
N ARG A 54 4.76 -1.58 11.23
CA ARG A 54 3.94 -0.35 11.30
C ARG A 54 4.68 0.87 10.73
N GLY A 55 5.99 0.96 10.94
CA GLY A 55 6.84 1.99 10.33
C GLY A 55 6.85 1.91 8.79
N TYR A 56 6.89 0.70 8.22
CA TYR A 56 6.75 0.51 6.77
C TYR A 56 5.38 0.97 6.27
N SER A 57 4.30 0.63 6.97
CA SER A 57 2.94 1.05 6.60
C SER A 57 2.76 2.57 6.69
N LEU A 58 3.22 3.22 7.76
CA LEU A 58 3.21 4.69 7.87
C LEU A 58 4.03 5.37 6.76
N THR A 59 5.20 4.82 6.45
CA THR A 59 6.04 5.34 5.36
C THR A 59 5.35 5.18 4.01
N ALA A 60 4.67 4.06 3.79
CA ALA A 60 3.88 3.83 2.58
C ALA A 60 2.76 4.85 2.44
N ILE A 61 1.96 5.06 3.48
CA ILE A 61 0.88 6.08 3.51
C ILE A 61 1.44 7.47 3.18
N MET A 62 2.58 7.84 3.78
CA MET A 62 3.22 9.13 3.49
C MET A 62 3.60 9.27 2.01
N LYS A 63 4.15 8.22 1.39
CA LYS A 63 4.48 8.20 -0.04
C LYS A 63 3.24 8.28 -0.94
N LEU A 64 2.15 7.64 -0.52
CA LEU A 64 0.88 7.66 -1.27
C LEU A 64 0.26 9.06 -1.29
N SER A 65 0.47 9.88 -0.26
CA SER A 65 -0.06 11.27 -0.20
C SER A 65 0.35 12.17 -1.38
N THR A 66 1.42 11.83 -2.10
CA THR A 66 1.86 12.55 -3.31
C THR A 66 1.65 11.77 -4.61
N ARG A 67 1.26 10.49 -4.52
CA ARG A 67 1.07 9.60 -5.67
C ARG A 67 -0.39 9.46 -6.05
N PHE A 68 -1.24 9.36 -5.04
CA PHE A 68 -2.67 9.45 -5.19
C PHE A 68 -3.03 10.88 -5.52
N SER A 69 -3.79 11.06 -6.59
CA SER A 69 -4.04 12.38 -7.14
C SER A 69 -5.15 13.13 -6.41
N GLY A 70 -5.83 12.46 -5.46
CA GLY A 70 -6.90 13.04 -4.65
C GLY A 70 -8.00 13.63 -5.52
N VAL A 71 -9.05 12.86 -5.80
CA VAL A 71 -10.28 13.46 -6.33
C VAL A 71 -10.84 14.48 -5.33
#